data_AF-A0A2X1A8H7-F1
#
_entry.id   AF-A0A2X1A8H7-F1
#
_cell.length_a   1.000
_cell.length_b   1.000
_cell.length_c   1.000
_cell.angle_alpha   90.00
_cell.angle_beta   90.00
_cell.angle_gamma   90.00
#
_symmetry.space_group_name_H-M   'P 1'
#
loop_
_entity.id
_entity.type
_entity.pdbx_description
1 polymer ?
#
loop_
_entity_poly.entity_id
_entity_poly.type
_entity_poly.pdbx_seq_one_letter_code
_entity_poly.pdbx_strand_id
1 'polypeptide(L)' 'MELGESLEDTAKREVQEETGLAITDLQLLGVFSGPDCYLKVSNGDELYAVTAVFYTRNVLG' A
#
# COMPACT_ATOMS: atom_id res chain seq x y z
N MET A 1 3.02 1.31 -6.26
CA MET A 1 4.08 0.34 -6.57
C MET A 1 4.78 0.80 -7.81
N GLU A 2 6.09 0.95 -7.73
CA GLU A 2 6.92 1.31 -8.88
C GLU A 2 7.38 0.07 -9.65
N LEU A 3 7.90 0.27 -10.87
CA LEU A 3 8.39 -0.83 -11.69
C LEU A 3 9.60 -1.49 -11.02
N GLY A 4 9.51 -2.80 -10.78
CA GLY A 4 10.58 -3.60 -10.19
C GLY A 4 10.48 -3.77 -8.67
N GLU A 5 9.52 -3.12 -8.01
CA GLU A 5 9.26 -3.33 -6.59
C GLU A 5 8.37 -4.56 -6.35
N SER A 6 8.61 -5.25 -5.23
CA SER A 6 7.57 -6.09 -4.62
C SER A 6 6.54 -5.23 -3.89
N LEU A 7 5.38 -5.80 -3.56
CA LEU A 7 4.36 -5.08 -2.77
C LEU A 7 4.91 -4.68 -1.40
N GLU A 8 5.74 -5.54 -0.80
CA GLU A 8 6.43 -5.30 0.46
C GLU A 8 7.45 -4.18 0.35
N ASP A 9 8.21 -4.10 -0.74
CA ASP A 9 9.20 -3.03 -0.94
C ASP A 9 8.52 -1.68 -1.12
N THR A 10 7.44 -1.63 -1.92
CA THR A 10 6.59 -0.44 -2.01
C THR A 10 6.06 -0.04 -0.64
N ALA A 11 5.49 -0.97 0.13
CA ALA A 11 4.94 -0.65 1.45
C ALA A 11 5.99 -0.08 2.41
N LYS A 12 7.23 -0.61 2.40
CA LYS A 12 8.33 -0.08 3.22
C LYS A 12 8.78 1.31 2.75
N ARG A 13 8.93 1.51 1.43
CA ARG A 13 9.38 2.80 0.86
C ARG A 13 8.36 3.90 1.12
N GLU A 14 7.09 3.68 0.79
CA GLU A 14 6.02 4.68 0.93
C GLU A 14 5.85 5.11 2.39
N VAL A 15 5.85 4.16 3.35
CA VAL A 15 5.74 4.51 4.78
C VAL A 15 6.94 5.35 5.23
N GLN A 16 8.14 5.03 4.77
CA GLN A 16 9.34 5.81 5.08
C GLN A 16 9.28 7.23 4.48
N GLU A 17 8.77 7.39 3.26
CA GLU A 17 8.67 8.67 2.57
C GLU A 17 7.58 9.58 3.17
N GLU A 18 6.41 9.03 3.51
CA GLU A 18 5.29 9.81 4.03
C GLU A 18 5.39 10.12 5.53
N THR A 19 6.00 9.22 6.31
CA THR A 19 5.96 9.29 7.79
C THR A 19 7.34 9.40 8.44
N GLY A 20 8.42 9.07 7.73
CA GLY A 20 9.76 9.00 8.29
C GLY A 20 10.06 7.70 9.06
N LEU A 21 9.10 6.79 9.20
CA LEU A 21 9.26 5.54 9.96
C LEU A 21 9.74 4.39 9.07
N ALA A 22 10.67 3.59 9.58
CA ALA A 22 11.09 2.34 8.98
C ALA A 22 10.29 1.17 9.56
N ILE A 23 9.82 0.25 8.70
CA ILE A 23 9.02 -0.91 9.11
C ILE A 23 9.61 -2.22 8.58
N THR A 24 9.50 -3.30 9.36
CA THR A 24 9.95 -4.65 8.99
C THR A 24 8.88 -5.70 9.31
N ASP A 25 9.12 -6.96 8.92
CA ASP A 25 8.26 -8.11 9.27
C ASP A 25 6.78 -7.92 8.93
N LEU A 26 6.54 -7.42 7.72
CA LEU A 26 5.20 -7.21 7.18
C LEU A 26 4.48 -8.55 7.02
N GLN A 27 3.26 -8.61 7.55
CA GLN A 27 2.32 -9.71 7.36
C GLN A 27 1.22 -9.27 6.41
N LEU A 28 1.09 -9.97 5.28
CA LEU A 28 -0.02 -9.72 4.35
C LEU A 28 -1.33 -10.15 5.00
N LEU A 29 -2.23 -9.18 5.22
CA LEU A 29 -3.59 -9.45 5.71
C LEU A 29 -4.52 -9.87 4.58
N GLY A 30 -4.31 -9.32 3.38
CA GLY A 30 -5.11 -9.66 2.21
C GLY A 30 -4.86 -8.74 1.04
N VAL A 31 -5.35 -9.16 -0.12
CA VAL A 31 -5.41 -8.37 -1.34
C VAL A 31 -6.87 -8.13 -1.68
N PHE A 32 -7.24 -6.87 -1.81
CA PHE A 32 -8.61 -6.42 -2.09
C PHE A 32 -8.66 -5.85 -3.50
N SER A 33 -9.67 -6.26 -4.27
CA SER A 33 -9.86 -5.83 -5.65
C SER A 33 -11.31 -6.03 -6.08
N GLY A 34 -11.62 -5.60 -7.31
CA GLY A 34 -12.94 -5.80 -7.91
C GLY A 34 -13.89 -4.61 -7.70
N PRO A 35 -15.20 -4.82 -7.92
CA PRO A 35 -16.19 -3.73 -7.94
C PRO A 35 -16.24 -2.90 -6.66
N ASP A 36 -15.97 -3.54 -5.51
CA ASP A 36 -15.99 -2.88 -4.20
C ASP A 36 -14.80 -1.93 -3.98
N CYS A 37 -13.78 -1.98 -4.84
CA CYS A 37 -12.61 -1.10 -4.83
C CYS A 37 -12.68 0.00 -5.91
N TYR A 38 -13.88 0.32 -6.39
CA TYR A 38 -14.12 1.44 -7.30
C TYR A 38 -14.00 2.77 -6.56
N LEU A 39 -13.24 3.71 -7.14
CA LEU A 39 -13.15 5.08 -6.71
C LEU A 39 -13.34 6.01 -7.90
N LYS A 40 -14.15 7.05 -7.69
CA LYS A 40 -14.22 8.22 -8.58
C LYS A 40 -13.67 9.43 -7.84
N VAL A 41 -12.55 9.94 -8.31
CA VAL A 41 -11.89 11.11 -7.71
C VAL A 41 -12.53 12.41 -8.20
N SER A 42 -12.27 13.52 -7.50
CA SER A 42 -12.96 14.80 -7.70
C SER A 42 -12.77 15.42 -9.09
N ASN A 43 -11.70 15.07 -9.81
CA ASN A 43 -11.46 15.47 -11.18
C ASN A 43 -12.26 14.66 -12.22
N GLY A 44 -13.03 13.66 -11.78
CA GLY A 44 -13.87 12.81 -12.62
C GLY A 44 -13.20 11.51 -13.06
N ASP A 45 -11.92 11.30 -12.76
CA ASP A 45 -11.21 10.05 -13.08
C ASP A 45 -11.77 8.89 -12.26
N GLU A 46 -11.87 7.75 -12.93
CA GLU A 46 -12.43 6.52 -12.38
C GLU A 46 -11.35 5.46 -12.32
N LEU A 47 -11.22 4.81 -11.16
CA LEU A 47 -10.18 3.82 -10.91
C LEU A 47 -10.71 2.66 -10.09
N TYR A 48 -10.25 1.46 -10.44
CA TYR A 48 -10.45 0.24 -9.66
C TYR A 48 -9.12 -0.10 -9.02
N ALA A 49 -9.03 0.10 -7.70
CA ALA A 49 -7.80 -0.16 -6.98
C ALA A 49 -7.61 -1.66 -6.74
N VAL A 50 -6.35 -2.10 -6.81
CA VAL A 50 -5.91 -3.36 -6.22
C VAL A 50 -5.04 -2.99 -5.03
N THR A 51 -5.47 -3.37 -3.83
CA THR A 51 -4.82 -2.95 -2.58
C THR A 51 -4.35 -4.18 -1.81
N ALA A 52 -3.05 -4.30 -1.61
CA ALA A 52 -2.48 -5.24 -0.65
C ALA A 52 -2.34 -4.55 0.71
N VAL A 53 -2.93 -5.13 1.75
CA VAL A 53 -2.89 -4.59 3.11
C VAL A 53 -1.91 -5.41 3.93
N PHE A 54 -0.92 -4.73 4.53
CA PHE A 54 0.05 -5.34 5.41
C PHE A 54 -0.12 -4.86 6.86
N TYR A 55 0.31 -5.72 7.79
CA TYR A 55 0.35 -5.45 9.21
C TYR A 55 1.75 -5.73 9.76
N THR A 56 2.22 -4.88 10.66
CA THR A 56 3.43 -5.15 11.45
C THR A 56 3.39 -4.41 12.78
N ARG A 57 4.17 -4.90 13.75
CA ARG A 57 4.49 -4.18 15.00
C ARG A 57 5.94 -3.70 15.04
N ASN A 58 6.75 -4.06 14.06
CA ASN A 58 8.17 -3.73 14.04
C ASN A 58 8.35 -2.41 13.29
N VAL A 59 8.46 -1.34 14.07
CA VAL A 59 8.54 0.05 13.63
C VAL A 59 9.73 0.72 14.31
N LEU A 60 10.51 1.48 13.56
CA LEU A 60 11.65 2.29 13.99
C LEU A 60 11.46 3.73 13.50
N GLY A 61 11.75 4.71 14.37
CA GLY A 61 11.56 6.14 14.08
C GLY A 61 12.31 7.04 15.05
#